data_AF-A0A968HF95-F1
#
_entry.id   AF-A0A968HF95-F1
#
_cell.length_a   1.000
_cell.length_b   1.000
_cell.length_c   1.000
_cell.angle_alpha   90.00
_cell.angle_beta   90.00
_cell.angle_gamma   90.00
#
_symmetry.space_group_name_H-M   'P 1'
#
loop_
_entity.id
_entity.type
_entity.pdbx_description
1 polymer ?
#
loop_
_entity_poly.entity_id
_entity_poly.type
_entity_poly.pdbx_seq_one_letter_code
_entity_poly.pdbx_strand_id
1 'polypeptide(L)'
;MTKIAYFDCPAGIAGDMCLGALCDAGVPLVYLKQGLDTLGIAGEFDLRAEEVYKHGQRATKVHVDLTSDAITIITIIITITI
;
A
#
# COMPACT_ATOMS: atom_id res chain seq x y z
N MET A 1 -16.90 14.24 -16.14
CA MET A 1 -16.57 14.80 -14.81
C MET A 1 -15.32 14.13 -14.30
N THR A 2 -14.33 14.90 -13.87
CA THR A 2 -13.08 14.38 -13.29
C THR A 2 -13.31 14.01 -11.83
N LYS A 3 -12.93 12.79 -11.42
CA LYS A 3 -12.95 12.37 -10.02
C LYS A 3 -11.60 12.72 -9.40
N ILE A 4 -11.61 13.32 -8.21
CA ILE A 4 -10.41 13.72 -7.48
C ILE A 4 -10.40 12.96 -6.15
N ALA A 5 -9.28 12.33 -5.82
CA ALA A 5 -9.00 11.82 -4.48
C ALA A 5 -8.29 12.92 -3.68
N TYR A 6 -8.81 13.23 -2.49
CA TYR A 6 -8.25 14.26 -1.62
C TYR A 6 -7.86 13.63 -0.28
N PHE A 7 -6.60 13.82 0.13
CA PHE A 7 -6.05 13.32 1.39
C PHE A 7 -5.84 14.50 2.35
N ASP A 8 -6.60 14.53 3.44
CA ASP A 8 -6.36 15.43 4.57
C ASP A 8 -5.67 14.64 5.69
N CYS A 9 -4.33 14.60 5.64
CA CYS A 9 -3.51 13.78 6.53
C CYS A 9 -2.37 14.64 7.13
N PRO A 10 -2.67 15.54 8.09
CA PRO A 10 -1.68 16.49 8.62
C PRO A 10 -0.52 15.81 9.37
N ALA A 11 -0.73 14.59 9.87
CA ALA A 11 0.30 13.76 10.51
C ALA A 11 0.89 12.69 9.58
N GLY A 12 0.59 12.76 8.27
CA GLY A 12 0.90 11.72 7.30
C GLY A 12 -0.08 10.55 7.32
N ILE A 13 0.08 9.64 6.36
CA ILE A 13 -0.66 8.37 6.25
C ILE A 13 0.34 7.26 5.95
N ALA A 14 0.17 6.10 6.59
CA ALA A 14 1.01 4.95 6.30
C ALA A 14 0.75 4.42 4.89
N GLY A 15 1.77 3.87 4.24
CA GLY A 15 1.68 3.43 2.83
C GLY A 15 0.61 2.36 2.60
N ASP A 16 0.51 1.37 3.49
CA ASP A 16 -0.51 0.31 3.47
C ASP A 16 -1.92 0.86 3.69
N MET A 17 -2.08 1.87 4.55
CA MET A 17 -3.35 2.57 4.75
C MET A 17 -3.78 3.36 3.50
N CYS A 18 -2.83 3.99 2.82
CA CYS A 18 -3.08 4.69 1.55
C CYS A 18 -3.53 3.70 0.46
N LEU A 19 -2.83 2.57 0.32
CA LEU A 19 -3.21 1.51 -0.62
C LEU A 19 -4.61 0.96 -0.30
N GLY A 20 -4.92 0.74 0.98
CA GLY A 20 -6.26 0.33 1.43
C GLY A 20 -7.35 1.32 1.05
N ALA A 21 -7.12 2.62 1.27
CA ALA A 21 -8.06 3.67 0.88
C ALA A 21 -8.31 3.71 -0.64
N LEU A 22 -7.27 3.49 -1.45
CA LEU A 22 -7.41 3.39 -2.91
C LEU A 22 -8.24 2.16 -3.32
N CYS A 23 -8.02 1.02 -2.69
CA CYS A 23 -8.83 -0.18 -2.92
C CYS A 23 -10.30 0.05 -2.55
N ASP A 24 -10.58 0.68 -1.41
CA ASP A 24 -11.94 1.05 -1.01
C ASP A 24 -12.60 2.04 -1.98
N ALA A 25 -11.82 2.94 -2.59
CA ALA A 25 -12.28 3.84 -3.65
C ALA A 25 -12.53 3.13 -5.00
N GLY A 26 -12.27 1.82 -5.09
CA GLY A 26 -12.53 0.97 -6.24
C GLY A 26 -11.31 0.68 -7.12
N VAL A 27 -10.09 1.03 -6.69
CA VAL A 27 -8.87 0.70 -7.43
C VAL A 27 -8.53 -0.79 -7.26
N PRO A 28 -8.40 -1.57 -8.34
CA PRO A 28 -8.05 -2.99 -8.22
C PRO A 28 -6.66 -3.19 -7.61
N LEU A 29 -6.51 -4.16 -6.70
CA LEU A 29 -5.23 -4.49 -6.07
C LEU A 29 -4.14 -4.83 -7.11
N VAL A 30 -4.53 -5.50 -8.20
CA VAL A 30 -3.62 -5.86 -9.31
C VAL A 30 -3.02 -4.62 -9.96
N TYR A 31 -3.80 -3.54 -10.12
CA TYR A 31 -3.30 -2.29 -10.68
C TYR A 31 -2.24 -1.65 -9.79
N LEU A 32 -2.46 -1.68 -8.47
CA LEU A 32 -1.49 -1.18 -7.49
C LEU A 32 -0.20 -2.02 -7.52
N LYS A 33 -0.33 -3.34 -7.58
CA LYS A 33 0.83 -4.25 -7.70
C LYS A 33 1.65 -3.96 -8.95
N GLN A 34 1.01 -3.86 -10.12
CA GLN A 34 1.68 -3.51 -11.38
C GLN A 34 2.40 -2.16 -11.32
N GLY A 35 1.81 -1.17 -10.65
CA GLY A 35 2.47 0.12 -10.44
C GLY A 35 3.74 -0.01 -9.60
N LEU A 36 3.69 -0.77 -8.50
CA LEU A 36 4.84 -1.00 -7.63
C LEU A 36 5.91 -1.89 -8.28
N ASP A 37 5.52 -2.80 -9.18
CA ASP A 37 6.46 -3.65 -9.91
C ASP A 37 7.46 -2.82 -10.75
N THR A 38 7.08 -1.60 -11.15
CA THR A 38 7.95 -0.66 -11.87
C THR A 38 9.13 -0.15 -11.05
N LEU A 39 9.09 -0.31 -9.72
CA LEU A 39 10.16 0.10 -8.81
C LEU A 39 11.32 -0.90 -8.76
N GLY A 40 11.23 -2.03 -9.46
CA GLY A 40 12.29 -3.05 -9.50
C GLY A 40 12.34 -3.96 -8.27
N ILE A 41 11.31 -3.91 -7.41
CA ILE A 41 11.20 -4.68 -6.15
C ILE A 41 10.08 -5.74 -6.18
N ALA A 42 9.52 -6.03 -7.36
CA ALA A 42 8.37 -6.93 -7.55
C ALA A 42 8.53 -8.33 -6.91
N GLY A 43 9.77 -8.82 -6.83
CA GLY A 43 10.09 -10.13 -6.24
C GLY A 43 10.21 -10.12 -4.71
N GLU A 44 10.19 -8.95 -4.08
CA GLU A 44 10.55 -8.80 -2.67
C GLU A 44 9.34 -8.72 -1.74
N PHE A 45 8.15 -8.51 -2.28
CA PHE A 45 6.93 -8.41 -1.49
C PHE A 45 5.73 -8.98 -2.25
N ASP A 46 4.70 -9.34 -1.52
CA ASP A 46 3.37 -9.58 -2.04
C ASP A 46 2.34 -8.67 -1.37
N LEU A 47 1.26 -8.39 -2.09
CA LEU A 47 0.14 -7.61 -1.58
C LEU A 47 -1.08 -8.49 -1.43
N ARG A 48 -1.71 -8.40 -0.26
CA ARG A 48 -3.04 -8.97 -0.02
C ARG A 48 -3.96 -7.90 0.52
N ALA A 49 -5.22 -7.94 0.09
CA ALA A 49 -6.25 -7.06 0.61
C ALA A 49 -7.33 -7.90 1.28
N GLU A 50 -7.82 -7.43 2.42
CA GLU A 50 -8.97 -8.00 3.09
C GLU A 50 -9.89 -6.90 3.60
N GLU A 51 -11.18 -7.19 3.68
CA GLU A 51 -12.12 -6.32 4.37
C GLU A 51 -11.96 -6.49 5.88
N VAL A 52 -11.88 -5.37 6.60
CA VAL A 52 -11.77 -5.34 8.06
C VAL A 52 -12.83 -4.43 8.66
N TYR A 53 -13.25 -4.76 9.88
CA TYR A 53 -14.07 -3.88 10.70
C TYR A 53 -13.23 -3.41 11.89
N LYS A 54 -12.93 -2.11 11.97
CA LYS A 54 -12.18 -1.50 13.07
C LYS A 54 -13.00 -0.36 13.66
N HIS A 55 -13.18 -0.36 14.98
CA HIS A 55 -13.93 0.68 15.69
C HIS A 55 -15.33 0.95 15.08
N GLY A 56 -16.01 -0.10 14.61
CA GLY A 56 -17.33 0.00 13.97
C GLY A 56 -17.33 0.51 12.52
N GLN A 57 -16.17 0.71 11.91
CA GLN A 57 -16.04 1.15 10.51
C GLN A 57 -15.49 0.03 9.64
N ARG A 58 -16.12 -0.17 8.48
CA ARG A 58 -15.63 -1.07 7.43
C ARG A 58 -14.53 -0.37 6.63
N ALA A 59 -13.41 -1.04 6.41
CA ALA A 59 -12.33 -0.57 5.55
C ALA A 59 -11.66 -1.74 4.84
N THR A 60 -10.91 -1.46 3.77
CA THR A 60 -9.96 -2.41 3.19
C THR A 60 -8.60 -2.24 3.87
N LYS A 61 -8.08 -3.34 4.43
CA LYS A 61 -6.68 -3.41 4.89
C LYS A 61 -5.84 -4.06 3.82
N VAL A 62 -4.80 -3.35 3.36
CA VAL A 62 -3.75 -3.93 2.53
C VAL A 62 -2.63 -4.41 3.45
N HIS A 63 -2.18 -5.64 3.23
CA HIS A 63 -0.99 -6.21 3.86
C HIS A 63 0.14 -6.21 2.84
N VAL A 64 1.32 -5.82 3.28
CA VAL A 64 2.57 -5.91 2.52
C VAL A 64 3.38 -7.02 3.18
N ASP A 65 3.37 -8.20 2.57
CA ASP A 65 4.08 -9.37 3.07
C ASP A 65 5.45 -9.42 2.40
N LEU A 66 6.52 -9.35 3.19
CA LEU A 66 7.89 -9.46 2.67
C LEU A 66 8.22 -10.92 2.34
N THR A 67 8.86 -11.12 1.20
CA THR A 67 9.42 -12.43 0.83
C THR A 67 10.81 -12.62 1.46
N SER A 68 11.29 -13.86 1.52
CA SER A 68 12.56 -14.21 2.17
C SER A 68 13.79 -13.54 1.54
N ASP A 69 13.67 -13.01 0.32
CA ASP A 69 14.75 -12.37 -0.45
C ASP A 69 14.67 -10.83 -0.46
N ALA A 70 13.89 -10.22 0.46
CA ALA A 70 13.59 -8.78 0.50
C ALA A 70 14.75 -7.84 0.92
N ILE A 71 15.96 -8.09 0.42
CA ILE A 71 17.19 -7.36 0.79
C ILE A 71 17.14 -5.90 0.29
N THR A 72 16.54 -5.62 -0.87
CA THR A 72 16.53 -4.27 -1.46
C THR A 72 15.51 -3.36 -0.78
N ILE A 73 14.30 -3.85 -0.45
CA ILE A 73 13.28 -3.08 0.28
C ILE A 73 13.81 -2.63 1.64
N ILE A 74 14.46 -3.54 2.37
CA ILE A 74 15.08 -3.21 3.67
C ILE A 74 16.16 -2.15 3.48
N THR A 75 16.99 -2.29 2.44
CA THR A 75 18.04 -1.30 2.11
C THR A 75 17.44 0.08 1.78
N ILE A 76 16.36 0.14 1.01
CA ILE A 76 15.68 1.39 0.64
C ILE A 76 15.09 2.07 1.88
N ILE A 77 14.38 1.34 2.74
CA ILE A 77 13.78 1.90 3.96
C ILE A 77 14.87 2.43 4.90
N ILE A 78 15.97 1.68 5.08
CA ILE A 78 17.08 2.10 5.93
C ILE A 78 17.78 3.33 5.34
N THR A 79 17.98 3.41 4.03
CA THR A 79 18.68 4.54 3.39
C THR A 79 17.86 5.83 3.38
N ILE A 80 16.52 5.74 3.36
CA ILE A 80 15.63 6.92 3.39
C ILE A 80 15.38 7.44 4.81
N THR A 81 15.74 6.66 5.84
CA THR A 81 15.47 6.99 7.27
C THR A 81 16.73 7.45 8.04
N ILE A 82 17.87 7.68 7.39
CA ILE A 82 19.11 8.18 8.03
C ILE A 82 19.56 9.49 7.36
#